data_AF-A0A2V9VGH4-F1
#
_entry.id   AF-A0A2V9VGH4-F1
#
_cell.length_a   1.000
_cell.length_b   1.000
_cell.length_c   1.000
_cell.angle_alpha   90.00
_cell.angle_beta   90.00
_cell.angle_gamma   90.00
#
_symmetry.space_group_name_H-M   'P 1'
#
loop_
_entity.id
_entity.type
_entity.pdbx_description
1 polymer ?
#
loop_
_entity_poly.entity_id
_entity_poly.type
_entity_poly.pdbx_seq_one_letter_code
_entity_poly.pdbx_strand_id
1 'polypeptide(L)'
;MRSLNEGTGVKQMLCISIALLALFFSTVTARAQVTFTRLRNSSKEPQNWLTYSGDYAGRRFSTLDQINTRNALSLVAKWVYQTAATGKFETTPLVVDGILYGTGQDDRAFALDARTGRPIWQYQRQLPTDIRPCCGRVNRGLAILGDKVFLGTLDAHVIALDAKTGNVVWDVEAVDHTKGYSFTVAPLAVKNLVI
;
A
#
# COMPACT_ATOMS: atom_id res chain seq x y z
N MET A 1 -80.99 35.44 -13.52
CA MET A 1 -81.16 35.33 -12.05
C MET A 1 -79.84 34.83 -11.49
N ARG A 2 -79.29 35.52 -10.47
CA ARG A 2 -77.90 35.40 -9.96
C ARG A 2 -77.55 34.00 -9.42
N SER A 3 -76.29 33.56 -9.60
CA SER A 3 -75.35 33.14 -8.53
C SER A 3 -74.07 32.50 -9.11
N LEU A 4 -72.92 32.89 -8.55
CA LEU A 4 -71.55 32.37 -8.79
C LEU A 4 -71.25 31.17 -7.86
N ASN A 5 -70.29 30.31 -8.25
CA ASN A 5 -69.12 29.82 -7.47
C ASN A 5 -68.45 28.62 -8.19
N GLU A 6 -67.15 28.71 -8.55
CA GLU A 6 -65.97 28.16 -7.85
C GLU A 6 -66.00 26.61 -7.76
N GLY A 7 -65.01 25.80 -8.18
CA GLY A 7 -63.57 25.95 -8.29
C GLY A 7 -62.92 24.74 -7.57
N THR A 8 -61.93 24.08 -8.22
CA THR A 8 -61.03 23.02 -7.69
C THR A 8 -61.65 21.62 -7.45
N GLY A 9 -60.97 20.49 -7.62
CA GLY A 9 -59.58 20.20 -7.95
C GLY A 9 -59.35 18.68 -7.98
N VAL A 10 -58.73 18.23 -9.08
CA VAL A 10 -57.82 17.08 -9.25
C VAL A 10 -57.59 16.20 -8.01
N LYS A 11 -58.25 15.04 -7.92
CA LYS A 11 -57.80 13.90 -7.10
C LYS A 11 -58.35 12.57 -7.64
N GLN A 12 -57.71 12.00 -8.67
CA GLN A 12 -57.78 10.56 -8.95
C GLN A 12 -56.76 10.17 -10.03
N MET A 13 -55.47 10.20 -9.68
CA MET A 13 -54.45 9.48 -10.44
C MET A 13 -53.27 9.17 -9.51
N LEU A 14 -53.46 8.13 -8.70
CA LEU A 14 -52.40 7.58 -7.86
C LEU A 14 -52.63 6.07 -7.83
N CYS A 15 -51.89 5.31 -8.65
CA CYS A 15 -51.59 3.88 -8.48
C CYS A 15 -50.90 3.28 -9.71
N ILE A 16 -49.76 3.81 -10.17
CA ILE A 16 -48.76 2.98 -10.87
C ILE A 16 -47.38 3.49 -10.46
N SER A 17 -46.88 2.95 -9.35
CA SER A 17 -45.48 3.03 -8.97
C SER A 17 -44.99 1.60 -8.81
N ILE A 18 -43.69 1.42 -9.04
CA ILE A 18 -42.89 0.20 -8.85
C ILE A 18 -42.78 -0.68 -10.11
N ALA A 19 -41.81 -0.36 -10.97
CA ALA A 19 -40.70 -1.24 -11.30
C ALA A 19 -39.91 -0.64 -12.48
N LEU A 20 -38.58 -0.86 -12.48
CA LEU A 20 -37.59 -0.46 -13.49
C LEU A 20 -36.97 0.93 -13.33
N LEU A 21 -36.44 1.22 -12.14
CA LEU A 21 -35.12 1.86 -12.07
C LEU A 21 -34.10 0.75 -11.79
N ALA A 22 -33.62 0.09 -12.84
CA ALA A 22 -32.43 -0.75 -12.73
C ALA A 22 -31.24 0.20 -12.49
N LEU A 23 -30.99 0.50 -11.21
CA LEU A 23 -29.72 1.04 -10.75
C LEU A 23 -28.64 0.03 -11.16
N PHE A 24 -27.95 0.30 -12.27
CA PHE A 24 -26.63 -0.24 -12.51
C PHE A 24 -25.72 0.29 -11.40
N PHE A 25 -25.74 -0.38 -10.24
CA PHE A 25 -24.59 -0.42 -9.36
C PHE A 25 -23.51 -1.16 -10.14
N SER A 26 -22.79 -0.43 -10.98
CA SER A 26 -21.45 -0.82 -11.35
C SER A 26 -20.69 -0.88 -10.03
N THR A 27 -20.61 -2.07 -9.44
CA THR A 27 -19.61 -2.36 -8.43
C THR A 27 -18.27 -2.14 -9.13
N VAL A 28 -17.73 -0.93 -9.03
CA VAL A 28 -16.32 -0.71 -9.27
C VAL A 28 -15.65 -1.52 -8.18
N THR A 29 -15.29 -2.75 -8.51
CA THR A 29 -14.50 -3.60 -7.64
C THR A 29 -13.18 -2.86 -7.46
N ALA A 30 -13.10 -2.07 -6.40
CA ALA A 30 -11.99 -1.20 -6.11
C ALA A 30 -10.76 -2.05 -5.80
N ARG A 31 -9.99 -2.43 -6.80
CA ARG A 31 -8.69 -3.05 -6.56
C ARG A 31 -7.71 -2.67 -7.65
N ALA A 32 -6.92 -1.62 -7.40
CA ALA A 32 -5.54 -1.64 -7.88
C ALA A 32 -4.87 -2.88 -7.26
N GLN A 33 -4.97 -4.03 -7.93
CA GLN A 33 -4.20 -5.22 -7.59
C GLN A 33 -2.85 -5.09 -8.25
N VAL A 34 -1.79 -5.23 -7.47
CA VAL A 34 -0.45 -5.37 -8.05
C VAL A 34 -0.29 -6.82 -8.50
N THR A 35 -0.74 -7.12 -9.72
CA THR A 35 -0.61 -8.46 -10.29
C THR A 35 0.85 -8.77 -10.60
N PHE A 36 1.22 -10.05 -10.67
CA PHE A 36 2.55 -10.43 -11.13
C PHE A 36 2.87 -9.90 -12.54
N THR A 37 1.90 -9.88 -13.45
CA THR A 37 2.09 -9.31 -14.79
C THR A 37 2.42 -7.82 -14.71
N ARG A 38 1.81 -7.08 -13.78
CA ARG A 38 2.14 -5.68 -13.51
C ARG A 38 3.56 -5.53 -12.99
N LEU A 39 3.95 -6.32 -11.97
CA LEU A 39 5.33 -6.35 -11.46
C LEU A 39 6.35 -6.64 -12.56
N ARG A 40 6.07 -7.63 -13.42
CA ARG A 40 6.94 -8.02 -14.54
C ARG A 40 7.13 -6.89 -15.55
N ASN A 41 6.12 -6.06 -15.72
CA ASN A 41 6.10 -4.95 -16.66
C ASN A 41 6.26 -3.59 -15.97
N SER A 42 6.82 -3.53 -14.74
CA SER A 42 6.84 -2.29 -13.94
C SER A 42 7.57 -1.14 -14.63
N SER A 43 8.52 -1.42 -15.53
CA SER A 43 9.21 -0.43 -16.35
C SER A 43 8.28 0.39 -17.26
N LYS A 44 7.04 -0.07 -17.51
CA LYS A 44 6.01 0.67 -18.24
C LYS A 44 5.27 1.69 -17.38
N GLU A 45 5.49 1.70 -16.07
CA GLU A 45 4.85 2.59 -15.11
C GLU A 45 5.90 3.37 -14.31
N PRO A 46 6.65 4.29 -14.95
CA PRO A 46 7.79 4.97 -14.30
C PRO A 46 7.39 5.86 -13.11
N GLN A 47 6.10 6.21 -12.99
CA GLN A 47 5.55 6.89 -11.81
C GLN A 47 5.45 5.98 -10.56
N ASN A 48 5.62 4.67 -10.73
CA ASN A 48 5.55 3.67 -9.68
C ASN A 48 6.93 3.04 -9.42
N TRP A 49 7.13 2.53 -8.20
CA TRP A 49 8.31 1.76 -7.79
C TRP A 49 7.81 0.48 -7.13
N LEU A 50 7.61 -0.57 -7.94
CA LEU A 50 6.78 -1.73 -7.55
C LEU A 50 7.55 -2.87 -6.88
N THR A 51 8.89 -2.87 -6.94
CA THR A 51 9.74 -3.87 -6.29
C THR A 51 10.84 -3.19 -5.48
N TYR A 52 11.56 -3.94 -4.65
CA TYR A 52 12.72 -3.42 -3.90
C TYR A 52 13.74 -2.69 -4.80
N SER A 53 13.88 -3.11 -6.06
CA SER A 53 14.81 -2.49 -7.03
C SER A 53 14.11 -1.70 -8.15
N GLY A 54 12.82 -1.42 -8.00
CA GLY A 54 11.98 -0.72 -8.99
C GLY A 54 11.39 -1.66 -10.06
N ASP A 55 12.24 -2.52 -10.63
CA ASP A 55 11.87 -3.59 -11.54
C ASP A 55 12.65 -4.89 -11.26
N TYR A 56 12.32 -5.97 -11.97
CA TYR A 56 13.03 -7.25 -11.83
C TYR A 56 14.42 -7.28 -12.50
N ALA A 57 14.77 -6.27 -13.30
CA ALA A 57 16.13 -6.20 -13.84
C ALA A 57 17.15 -5.74 -12.77
N GLY A 58 16.69 -5.26 -11.61
CA GLY A 58 17.55 -4.95 -10.47
C GLY A 58 18.42 -3.71 -10.67
N ARG A 59 18.15 -2.91 -11.71
CA ARG A 59 19.00 -1.78 -12.12
C ARG A 59 18.85 -0.54 -11.25
N ARG A 60 17.74 -0.43 -10.49
CA ARG A 60 17.40 0.76 -9.69
C ARG A 60 17.48 2.05 -10.50
N PHE A 61 16.97 2.01 -11.73
CA PHE A 61 16.99 3.12 -12.68
C PHE A 61 15.56 3.59 -12.98
N SER A 62 15.31 4.89 -12.85
CA SER A 62 14.05 5.53 -13.22
C SER A 62 14.20 6.28 -14.54
N THR A 63 13.19 6.18 -15.41
CA THR A 63 13.14 6.94 -16.67
C THR A 63 12.49 8.33 -16.50
N LEU A 64 12.06 8.70 -15.28
CA LEU A 64 11.55 10.05 -15.02
C LEU A 64 12.69 11.07 -15.12
N ASP A 65 12.46 12.18 -15.82
CA ASP A 65 13.49 13.19 -16.14
C ASP A 65 13.09 14.63 -15.73
N GLN A 66 11.95 14.79 -15.06
CA GLN A 66 11.49 16.08 -14.53
C GLN A 66 12.57 16.75 -13.68
N ILE A 67 13.28 15.96 -12.87
CA ILE A 67 14.49 16.37 -12.15
C ILE A 67 15.69 15.92 -12.97
N ASN A 68 16.57 16.85 -13.31
CA ASN A 68 17.76 16.61 -14.11
C ASN A 68 18.90 17.55 -13.70
N THR A 69 20.07 17.38 -14.32
CA THR A 69 21.30 18.12 -14.00
C THR A 69 21.17 19.64 -14.11
N ARG A 70 20.15 20.14 -14.82
CA ARG A 70 19.91 21.58 -14.98
C ARG A 70 19.10 22.19 -13.83
N ASN A 71 18.30 21.41 -13.10
CA ASN A 71 17.37 21.91 -12.08
C ASN A 71 17.50 21.24 -10.71
N ALA A 72 18.35 20.22 -10.53
CA ALA A 72 18.52 19.50 -9.27
C ALA A 72 18.94 20.41 -8.10
N LEU A 73 19.65 21.51 -8.38
CA LEU A 73 20.07 22.50 -7.36
C LEU A 73 18.90 23.30 -6.76
N SER A 74 17.71 23.24 -7.38
CA SER A 74 16.51 23.95 -6.90
C SER A 74 15.57 23.06 -6.07
N LEU A 75 15.98 21.82 -5.76
CA LEU A 75 15.16 20.92 -4.95
C LEU A 75 15.04 21.43 -3.51
N VAL A 76 13.82 21.34 -2.98
CA VAL A 76 13.50 21.61 -1.58
C VAL A 76 12.71 20.45 -1.01
N ALA A 77 12.82 20.24 0.31
CA ALA A 77 12.01 19.25 1.00
C ALA A 77 10.52 19.59 0.86
N LYS A 78 9.72 18.63 0.36
CA LYS A 78 8.27 18.81 0.22
C LYS A 78 7.50 18.46 1.49
N TRP A 79 7.92 17.40 2.17
CA TRP A 79 7.38 16.94 3.44
C TRP A 79 8.41 16.06 4.14
N VAL A 80 8.23 15.88 5.46
CA VAL A 80 9.03 14.97 6.29
C VAL A 80 8.05 14.14 7.13
N TYR A 81 8.30 12.83 7.20
CA TYR A 81 7.55 11.92 8.05
C TYR A 81 8.47 11.35 9.13
N GLN A 82 8.06 11.48 10.39
CA GLN A 82 8.78 10.93 11.53
C GLN A 82 8.31 9.50 11.75
N THR A 83 9.18 8.53 11.46
CA THR A 83 8.83 7.09 11.52
C THR A 83 8.76 6.57 12.95
N ALA A 84 9.10 7.39 13.94
CA ALA A 84 9.32 7.03 15.34
C ALA A 84 10.35 5.90 15.55
N ALA A 85 11.14 5.57 14.52
CA ALA A 85 12.30 4.70 14.65
C ALA A 85 13.49 5.51 15.18
N THR A 86 14.23 4.96 16.13
CA THR A 86 15.35 5.66 16.79
C THR A 86 16.72 5.14 16.33
N GLY A 87 16.73 4.11 15.50
CA GLY A 87 17.92 3.42 15.00
C GLY A 87 18.06 3.46 13.49
N LYS A 88 18.85 2.51 12.96
CA LYS A 88 19.20 2.45 11.54
C LYS A 88 17.97 2.23 10.66
N PHE A 89 17.98 2.89 9.50
CA PHE A 89 16.89 2.86 8.53
C PHE A 89 17.42 2.38 7.18
N GLU A 90 17.03 1.18 6.75
CA GLU A 90 17.54 0.54 5.52
C GLU A 90 16.44 0.31 4.46
N THR A 91 15.21 0.79 4.70
CA THR A 91 14.09 0.54 3.80
C THR A 91 14.35 1.16 2.42
N THR A 92 14.06 0.41 1.37
CA THR A 92 13.73 0.99 0.06
C THR A 92 12.20 1.06 -0.05
N PRO A 93 11.59 2.25 -0.11
CA PRO A 93 10.13 2.35 -0.19
C PRO A 93 9.58 1.77 -1.48
N LEU A 94 8.38 1.20 -1.41
CA LEU A 94 7.55 0.95 -2.60
C LEU A 94 6.67 2.17 -2.84
N VAL A 95 6.39 2.49 -4.10
CA VAL A 95 5.40 3.51 -4.48
C VAL A 95 4.43 2.88 -5.45
N VAL A 96 3.16 2.78 -5.04
CA VAL A 96 2.09 2.17 -5.84
C VAL A 96 0.89 3.10 -5.85
N ASP A 97 0.58 3.65 -7.02
CA ASP A 97 -0.61 4.44 -7.28
C ASP A 97 -0.79 5.60 -6.27
N GLY A 98 0.32 6.28 -5.94
CA GLY A 98 0.35 7.41 -5.01
C GLY A 98 0.45 7.05 -3.53
N ILE A 99 0.53 5.76 -3.19
CA ILE A 99 0.79 5.29 -1.83
C ILE A 99 2.26 4.88 -1.69
N LEU A 100 2.94 5.42 -0.69
CA LEU A 100 4.30 5.04 -0.32
C LEU A 100 4.25 4.02 0.82
N TYR A 101 4.86 2.87 0.64
CA TYR A 101 5.00 1.84 1.66
C TYR A 101 6.46 1.75 2.12
N GLY A 102 6.69 1.66 3.41
CA GLY A 102 8.04 1.54 3.96
C GLY A 102 8.08 0.74 5.25
N THR A 103 9.30 0.37 5.64
CA THR A 103 9.57 -0.29 6.92
C THR A 103 10.50 0.55 7.79
N GLY A 104 10.60 0.19 9.06
CA GLY A 104 11.50 0.81 10.01
C GLY A 104 12.12 -0.18 10.97
N GLN A 105 12.81 0.35 11.96
CA GLN A 105 13.36 -0.45 13.05
C GLN A 105 12.26 -1.27 13.74
N ASP A 106 12.63 -2.44 14.28
CA ASP A 106 11.73 -3.30 15.06
C ASP A 106 10.52 -3.79 14.27
N ASP A 107 10.70 -4.07 12.98
CA ASP A 107 9.66 -4.56 12.07
C ASP A 107 8.40 -3.69 12.05
N ARG A 108 8.60 -2.37 12.18
CA ARG A 108 7.57 -1.40 11.84
C ARG A 108 7.34 -1.42 10.34
N ALA A 109 6.08 -1.35 9.93
CA ALA A 109 5.69 -1.08 8.55
C ALA A 109 4.69 0.08 8.52
N PHE A 110 4.64 0.83 7.43
CA PHE A 110 3.72 1.95 7.29
C PHE A 110 3.34 2.18 5.82
N ALA A 111 2.18 2.82 5.62
CA ALA A 111 1.81 3.42 4.35
C ALA A 111 1.51 4.91 4.54
N LEU A 112 1.96 5.72 3.59
CA LEU A 112 1.74 7.16 3.53
C LEU A 112 1.10 7.54 2.20
N ASP A 113 0.32 8.62 2.19
CA ASP A 113 0.04 9.36 0.96
C ASP A 113 1.36 9.97 0.45
N ALA A 114 1.83 9.55 -0.72
CA ALA A 114 3.15 9.93 -1.24
C ALA A 114 3.25 11.43 -1.58
N ARG A 115 2.11 12.10 -1.80
CA ARG A 115 2.07 13.52 -2.15
C ARG A 115 2.23 14.42 -0.92
N THR A 116 1.66 14.02 0.21
CA THR A 116 1.52 14.84 1.42
C THR A 116 2.33 14.32 2.61
N GLY A 117 2.77 13.07 2.59
CA GLY A 117 3.42 12.41 3.73
C GLY A 117 2.46 12.01 4.85
N ARG A 118 1.15 12.18 4.67
CA ARG A 118 0.15 11.82 5.69
C ARG A 118 0.12 10.30 5.90
N PRO A 119 0.16 9.82 7.16
CA PRO A 119 0.04 8.39 7.42
C PRO A 119 -1.36 7.88 7.06
N ILE A 120 -1.39 6.76 6.35
CA ILE A 120 -2.61 5.99 6.04
C ILE A 120 -2.78 4.91 7.11
N TRP A 121 -1.73 4.12 7.34
CA TRP A 121 -1.69 3.12 8.40
C TRP A 121 -0.26 2.89 8.89
N GLN A 122 -0.15 2.31 10.08
CA GLN A 122 1.09 1.83 10.67
C GLN A 122 0.86 0.43 11.27
N TYR A 123 1.88 -0.41 11.18
CA TYR A 123 1.94 -1.73 11.78
C TYR A 123 3.20 -1.82 12.63
N GLN A 124 3.09 -2.44 13.80
CA GLN A 124 4.20 -2.68 14.72
C GLN A 124 4.14 -4.13 15.19
N ARG A 125 5.17 -4.91 14.84
CA ARG A 125 5.32 -6.27 15.39
C ARG A 125 5.73 -6.20 16.86
N GLN A 126 5.16 -7.09 17.66
CA GLN A 126 5.66 -7.38 19.00
C GLN A 126 6.76 -8.43 18.87
N LEU A 127 7.99 -8.05 19.22
CA LEU A 127 9.16 -8.91 19.05
C LEU A 127 9.54 -9.59 20.36
N PRO A 128 9.94 -10.88 20.33
CA PRO A 128 10.56 -11.53 21.47
C PRO A 128 11.81 -10.76 21.95
N THR A 129 12.06 -10.79 23.26
CA THR A 129 13.23 -10.12 23.86
C THR A 129 14.54 -10.83 23.56
N ASP A 130 14.49 -12.09 23.10
CA ASP A 130 15.63 -12.97 22.90
C ASP A 130 16.10 -13.08 21.45
N ILE A 131 15.57 -12.26 20.53
CA ILE A 131 16.07 -12.17 19.15
C ILE A 131 17.53 -11.68 19.11
N ARG A 132 18.34 -12.22 18.20
CA ARG A 132 19.78 -11.96 18.12
C ARG A 132 20.27 -11.50 16.75
N PRO A 133 19.76 -10.37 16.20
CA PRO A 133 20.27 -9.86 14.92
C PRO A 133 21.70 -9.35 15.06
N CYS A 134 22.60 -9.75 14.15
CA CYS A 134 24.02 -9.41 14.21
C CYS A 134 24.33 -7.91 14.08
N CYS A 135 23.51 -7.19 13.30
CA CYS A 135 23.97 -6.01 12.58
C CYS A 135 23.05 -4.79 12.78
N GLY A 136 22.08 -4.92 13.68
CA GLY A 136 21.05 -3.95 13.98
C GLY A 136 19.66 -4.52 13.76
N ARG A 137 18.67 -3.87 14.38
CA ARG A 137 17.25 -4.25 14.31
C ARG A 137 16.59 -3.58 13.10
N VAL A 138 17.14 -3.86 11.92
CA VAL A 138 16.84 -3.18 10.65
C VAL A 138 15.90 -3.97 9.77
N ASN A 139 15.25 -3.28 8.83
CA ASN A 139 14.43 -3.89 7.81
C ASN A 139 14.63 -3.17 6.46
N ARG A 140 14.76 -3.92 5.36
CA ARG A 140 15.08 -3.37 4.02
C ARG A 140 13.87 -3.05 3.16
N GLY A 141 12.67 -3.44 3.56
CA GLY A 141 11.45 -3.03 2.87
C GLY A 141 10.44 -4.16 2.72
N LEU A 142 9.48 -3.93 1.84
CA LEU A 142 8.34 -4.82 1.61
C LEU A 142 8.38 -5.40 0.18
N ALA A 143 7.66 -6.51 -0.02
CA ALA A 143 7.11 -6.86 -1.33
C ALA A 143 5.64 -6.46 -1.41
N ILE A 144 5.08 -6.38 -2.62
CA ILE A 144 3.65 -6.21 -2.84
C ILE A 144 3.14 -7.17 -3.93
N LEU A 145 2.00 -7.80 -3.69
CA LEU A 145 1.32 -8.68 -4.65
C LEU A 145 -0.18 -8.72 -4.33
N GLY A 146 -1.02 -8.51 -5.35
CA GLY A 146 -2.46 -8.45 -5.17
C GLY A 146 -2.88 -7.26 -4.31
N ASP A 147 -3.60 -7.54 -3.21
CA ASP A 147 -4.05 -6.59 -2.19
C ASP A 147 -3.16 -6.61 -0.93
N LYS A 148 -1.97 -7.22 -0.97
CA LYS A 148 -1.13 -7.40 0.23
C LYS A 148 0.28 -6.86 0.04
N VAL A 149 0.83 -6.37 1.14
CA VAL A 149 2.28 -6.15 1.29
C VAL A 149 2.86 -7.22 2.21
N PHE A 150 4.10 -7.61 1.96
CA PHE A 150 4.76 -8.71 2.67
C PHE A 150 6.03 -8.23 3.37
N LEU A 151 6.20 -8.68 4.61
CA LEU A 151 7.25 -8.28 5.52
C LEU A 151 7.96 -9.54 6.04
N GLY A 152 9.28 -9.59 5.92
CA GLY A 152 10.11 -10.51 6.70
C GLY A 152 10.51 -9.86 8.02
N THR A 153 10.54 -10.62 9.11
CA THR A 153 10.72 -10.09 10.47
C THR A 153 11.97 -10.61 11.17
N LEU A 154 12.42 -9.88 12.20
CA LEU A 154 13.60 -10.17 13.01
C LEU A 154 13.48 -11.44 13.84
N ASP A 155 12.27 -11.91 14.11
CA ASP A 155 11.98 -13.22 14.71
C ASP A 155 11.63 -14.29 13.67
N ALA A 156 12.05 -14.09 12.41
CA ALA A 156 12.00 -15.08 11.34
C ALA A 156 10.59 -15.54 10.91
N HIS A 157 9.64 -14.61 10.96
CA HIS A 157 8.33 -14.76 10.33
C HIS A 157 8.28 -14.09 8.95
N VAL A 158 7.33 -14.54 8.13
CA VAL A 158 6.81 -13.80 6.98
C VAL A 158 5.38 -13.41 7.30
N ILE A 159 5.06 -12.13 7.12
CA ILE A 159 3.73 -11.57 7.38
C ILE A 159 3.16 -11.00 6.10
N ALA A 160 1.88 -11.26 5.84
CA ALA A 160 1.11 -10.48 4.88
C ALA A 160 0.20 -9.49 5.59
N LEU A 161 0.31 -8.22 5.22
CA LEU A 161 -0.57 -7.16 5.64
C LEU A 161 -1.49 -6.77 4.48
N ASP A 162 -2.74 -6.47 4.77
CA ASP A 162 -3.64 -5.84 3.79
C ASP A 162 -3.08 -4.46 3.42
N ALA A 163 -2.85 -4.22 2.14
CA ALA A 163 -2.16 -3.01 1.67
C ALA A 163 -2.95 -1.72 1.95
N LYS A 164 -4.27 -1.80 2.13
CA LYS A 164 -5.12 -0.63 2.36
C LYS A 164 -5.22 -0.27 3.85
N THR A 165 -5.17 -1.26 4.72
CA THR A 165 -5.47 -1.10 6.15
C THR A 165 -4.27 -1.35 7.06
N GLY A 166 -3.25 -2.07 6.59
CA GLY A 166 -2.13 -2.52 7.42
C GLY A 166 -2.48 -3.68 8.35
N ASN A 167 -3.70 -4.22 8.29
CA ASN A 167 -4.12 -5.34 9.11
C ASN A 167 -3.43 -6.63 8.69
N VAL A 168 -3.05 -7.46 9.66
CA VAL A 168 -2.48 -8.78 9.40
C VAL A 168 -3.53 -9.65 8.72
N VAL A 169 -3.20 -10.17 7.54
CA VAL A 169 -3.99 -11.17 6.82
C VAL A 169 -3.57 -12.57 7.23
N TRP A 170 -2.25 -12.79 7.32
CA TRP A 170 -1.66 -14.01 7.86
C TRP A 170 -0.24 -13.73 8.36
N ASP A 171 0.23 -14.61 9.22
CA ASP A 171 1.56 -14.61 9.83
C ASP A 171 2.05 -16.07 9.88
N VAL A 172 3.25 -16.32 9.35
CA VAL A 172 3.86 -17.66 9.29
C VAL A 172 5.27 -17.60 9.85
N GLU A 173 5.55 -18.40 10.87
CA GLU A 173 6.92 -18.69 11.31
C GLU A 173 7.63 -19.49 10.22
N ALA A 174 8.67 -18.91 9.61
CA ALA A 174 9.43 -19.60 8.57
C ALA A 174 10.50 -20.51 9.18
N VAL A 175 11.09 -20.08 10.31
CA VAL A 175 12.09 -20.85 11.05
C VAL A 175 12.21 -20.32 12.48
N ASP A 176 12.50 -21.22 13.41
CA ASP A 176 12.72 -20.94 14.84
C ASP A 176 13.85 -19.91 15.06
N HIS A 177 13.48 -18.72 15.53
CA HIS A 177 14.41 -17.60 15.78
C HIS A 177 15.41 -17.88 16.89
N THR A 178 15.11 -18.80 17.81
CA THR A 178 16.00 -19.13 18.95
C THR A 178 17.31 -19.76 18.49
N LYS A 179 17.34 -20.27 17.24
CA LYS A 179 18.54 -20.78 16.55
C LYS A 179 19.38 -19.68 15.90
N GLY A 180 19.03 -18.41 16.11
CA GLY A 180 19.74 -17.25 15.57
C GLY A 180 19.27 -16.79 14.18
N TYR A 181 18.13 -17.29 13.71
CA TYR A 181 17.54 -16.83 12.46
C TYR A 181 16.83 -15.49 12.63
N SER A 182 16.96 -14.63 11.62
CA SER A 182 16.25 -13.36 11.52
C SER A 182 16.14 -12.97 10.05
N PHE A 183 15.07 -12.29 9.67
CA PHE A 183 14.93 -11.70 8.34
C PHE A 183 15.05 -10.18 8.42
N THR A 184 15.97 -9.66 7.63
CA THR A 184 16.19 -8.22 7.45
C THR A 184 16.04 -7.79 6.00
N VAL A 185 15.96 -8.75 5.07
CA VAL A 185 15.83 -8.52 3.62
C VAL A 185 14.39 -8.17 3.25
N ALA A 186 14.22 -7.33 2.24
CA ALA A 186 12.91 -7.12 1.64
C ALA A 186 12.53 -8.39 0.86
N PRO A 187 11.33 -8.97 1.06
CA PRO A 187 10.89 -10.10 0.26
C PRO A 187 10.77 -9.75 -1.22
N LEU A 188 10.68 -10.77 -2.08
CA LEU A 188 10.44 -10.64 -3.50
C LEU A 188 9.21 -11.45 -3.93
N ALA A 189 8.18 -10.77 -4.41
CA ALA A 189 7.04 -11.44 -5.03
C ALA A 189 7.42 -11.94 -6.44
N VAL A 190 7.20 -13.22 -6.75
CA VAL A 190 7.39 -13.82 -8.08
C VAL A 190 6.25 -14.80 -8.36
N LYS A 191 5.51 -14.58 -9.45
CA LYS A 191 4.27 -15.32 -9.76
C LYS A 191 3.29 -15.22 -8.57
N ASN A 192 3.02 -16.35 -7.92
CA ASN A 192 2.18 -16.49 -6.74
C ASN A 192 2.98 -16.77 -5.46
N LEU A 193 4.30 -16.58 -5.49
CA LEU A 193 5.21 -16.83 -4.37
C LEU A 193 5.77 -15.53 -3.82
N VAL A 194 6.12 -15.56 -2.55
CA VAL A 194 6.93 -14.56 -1.85
C VAL A 194 8.22 -15.26 -1.44
N ILE A 195 9.35 -14.72 -1.89
CA ILE A 195 10.70 -15.29 -1.71
C ILE A 195 11.51 -14.40 -0.78
#